data_AF-A0A0B1SHX7-F1
#
_entry.id   AF-A0A0B1SHX7-F1
#
_cell.length_a   1.000
_cell.length_b   1.000
_cell.length_c   1.000
_cell.angle_alpha   90.00
_cell.angle_beta   90.00
_cell.angle_gamma   90.00
#
_symmetry.space_group_name_H-M   'P 1'
#
loop_
_entity.id
_entity.type
_entity.pdbx_description
1 polymer ?
#
loop_
_entity_poly.entity_id
_entity_poly.type
_entity_poly.pdbx_seq_one_letter_code
_entity_poly.pdbx_strand_id
1 'polypeptide(L)'
;MVHHLCGTTNPTAPCMINGVCSKGYPKDFRESTNINVDGYPRHKRPDDGRRAVKYLCKYVYKGSDRASLQLQNQARPNRYDEIRAHLDARYVCPPKALHHIFKYRSQFKSDVVYRLQVHLPDMQTVTLLPGQEGALQREGNRNSTLTAWFQLNADYELMLSEN
;
A
#
# COMPACT_ATOMS: atom_id res chain seq x y z
N MET A 1 -19.57 7.83 11.73
CA MET A 1 -19.23 7.49 13.13
C MET A 1 -17.87 6.83 13.19
N VAL A 2 -16.88 7.54 13.73
CA VAL A 2 -15.59 6.98 14.15
C VAL A 2 -15.85 6.29 15.50
N HIS A 3 -15.56 5.00 15.64
CA HIS A 3 -15.53 4.44 16.99
C HIS A 3 -14.25 4.88 17.70
N HIS A 4 -14.42 5.35 18.92
CA HIS A 4 -13.40 5.40 19.96
C HIS A 4 -12.98 3.99 20.38
N LEU A 5 -11.90 3.88 21.16
CA LEU A 5 -11.45 2.62 21.77
C LEU A 5 -12.63 1.87 22.41
N CYS A 6 -12.62 0.53 22.32
CA CYS A 6 -13.62 -0.35 22.92
C CYS A 6 -12.97 -1.68 23.33
N GLY A 7 -13.64 -2.47 24.16
CA GLY A 7 -13.12 -3.71 24.71
C GLY A 7 -12.59 -3.50 26.13
N THR A 8 -11.51 -4.16 26.50
CA THR A 8 -10.87 -4.01 27.82
C THR A 8 -10.41 -2.58 28.09
N THR A 9 -10.06 -1.83 27.05
CA THR A 9 -9.63 -0.42 27.14
C THR A 9 -10.78 0.56 27.33
N ASN A 10 -12.02 0.18 27.00
CA ASN A 10 -13.20 1.01 27.19
C ASN A 10 -14.47 0.13 27.26
N PRO A 11 -14.84 -0.35 28.46
CA PRO A 11 -15.98 -1.23 28.65
C PRO A 11 -17.33 -0.51 28.55
N THR A 12 -17.37 0.82 28.63
CA THR A 12 -18.61 1.62 28.52
C THR A 12 -18.96 1.99 27.07
N ALA A 13 -18.12 1.61 26.09
CA ALA A 13 -18.38 1.91 24.70
C ALA A 13 -19.73 1.34 24.23
N PRO A 14 -20.53 2.05 23.40
CA PRO A 14 -21.88 1.62 23.00
C PRO A 14 -21.96 0.26 22.31
N CYS A 15 -20.83 -0.26 21.81
CA CYS A 15 -20.77 -1.57 21.18
C CYS A 15 -20.49 -2.73 22.14
N MET A 16 -20.22 -2.47 23.42
CA MET A 16 -19.98 -3.50 24.44
C MET A 16 -21.32 -4.09 24.89
N ILE A 17 -21.46 -5.40 24.76
CA ILE A 17 -22.65 -6.16 25.14
C ILE A 17 -22.15 -7.31 26.02
N ASN A 18 -22.64 -7.40 27.27
CA ASN A 18 -22.24 -8.43 28.24
C ASN A 18 -20.71 -8.54 28.42
N GLY A 19 -20.02 -7.39 28.49
CA GLY A 19 -18.56 -7.35 28.65
C GLY A 19 -17.75 -7.66 27.37
N VAL A 20 -18.41 -8.00 26.27
CA VAL A 20 -17.76 -8.33 24.99
C VAL A 20 -18.18 -7.34 23.92
N CYS A 21 -17.26 -6.89 23.08
CA CYS A 21 -17.63 -6.06 21.94
C CYS A 21 -18.49 -6.89 20.96
N SER A 22 -19.68 -6.39 20.61
CA SER A 22 -20.57 -6.96 19.58
C SER A 22 -19.91 -7.19 18.21
N LYS A 23 -18.76 -6.55 17.95
CA LYS A 23 -17.97 -6.72 16.72
C LYS A 23 -16.67 -7.51 16.94
N GLY A 24 -16.47 -8.06 18.14
CA GLY A 24 -15.31 -8.85 18.55
C GLY A 24 -14.01 -8.06 18.52
N TYR A 25 -13.99 -6.87 19.10
CA TYR A 25 -12.78 -6.06 19.34
C TYR A 25 -12.32 -6.12 20.80
N PRO A 26 -11.00 -5.98 21.07
CA PRO A 26 -9.91 -5.94 20.09
C PRO A 26 -9.78 -7.27 19.34
N LYS A 27 -9.32 -7.21 18.08
CA LYS A 27 -9.18 -8.40 17.23
C LYS A 27 -7.83 -9.04 17.48
N ASP A 28 -7.79 -10.36 17.57
CA ASP A 28 -6.54 -11.11 17.74
C ASP A 28 -5.58 -10.87 16.57
N PHE A 29 -4.28 -10.90 16.90
CA PHE A 29 -3.21 -10.93 15.91
C PHE A 29 -3.19 -12.29 15.18
N ARG A 30 -2.83 -12.26 13.90
CA ARG A 30 -2.81 -13.39 12.98
C ARG A 30 -1.70 -13.24 11.95
N GLU A 31 -0.90 -14.28 11.76
CA GLU A 31 0.19 -14.26 10.77
C GLU A 31 -0.23 -14.50 9.32
N SER A 32 -1.46 -14.94 9.06
CA SER A 32 -1.95 -15.18 7.69
C SER A 32 -3.45 -14.93 7.56
N THR A 33 -3.88 -14.62 6.33
CA THR A 33 -5.30 -14.49 5.99
C THR A 33 -5.89 -15.87 5.78
N ASN A 34 -6.92 -16.23 6.54
CA ASN A 34 -7.59 -17.54 6.45
C ASN A 34 -9.09 -17.35 6.27
N ILE A 35 -9.73 -18.21 5.48
CA ILE A 35 -11.19 -18.23 5.33
C ILE A 35 -11.78 -18.94 6.55
N ASN A 36 -12.73 -18.30 7.22
CA ASN A 36 -13.41 -18.87 8.37
C ASN A 36 -14.59 -19.75 7.95
N VAL A 37 -15.15 -20.54 8.87
CA VAL A 37 -16.27 -21.46 8.62
C VAL A 37 -17.54 -20.73 8.16
N ASP A 38 -17.66 -19.45 8.51
CA ASP A 38 -18.73 -18.54 8.06
C ASP A 38 -18.49 -17.96 6.65
N GLY A 39 -17.42 -18.38 5.96
CA GLY A 39 -17.05 -17.90 4.62
C GLY A 39 -16.39 -16.52 4.60
N TYR A 40 -16.26 -15.83 5.74
CA TYR A 40 -15.62 -14.53 5.79
C TYR A 40 -14.10 -14.64 5.98
N PRO A 41 -13.29 -13.89 5.20
CA PRO A 41 -11.84 -13.87 5.39
C PRO A 41 -11.47 -13.22 6.73
N ARG A 42 -10.67 -13.93 7.53
CA ARG A 42 -9.97 -13.38 8.68
C ARG A 42 -8.57 -12.98 8.25
N HIS A 43 -8.40 -11.69 7.96
CA HIS A 43 -7.15 -11.12 7.45
C HIS A 43 -5.96 -11.24 8.40
N LYS A 44 -4.75 -11.34 7.82
CA LYS A 44 -3.46 -11.22 8.51
C LYS A 44 -3.41 -9.90 9.31
N ARG A 45 -3.05 -10.00 10.59
CA ARG A 45 -2.73 -8.92 11.54
C ARG A 45 -1.43 -9.27 12.27
N PRO A 46 -0.25 -8.88 11.76
CA PRO A 46 1.01 -9.09 12.46
C PRO A 46 0.99 -8.42 13.84
N ASP A 47 1.65 -9.02 14.82
CA ASP A 47 1.84 -8.39 16.13
C ASP A 47 2.96 -7.35 16.05
N ASP A 48 2.59 -6.11 15.76
CA ASP A 48 3.48 -4.93 15.73
C ASP A 48 3.39 -4.09 17.01
N GLY A 49 2.86 -4.66 18.10
CA GLY A 49 2.61 -3.97 19.36
C GLY A 49 1.43 -2.99 19.33
N ARG A 50 0.77 -2.79 18.19
CA ARG A 50 -0.39 -1.90 18.07
C ARG A 50 -1.68 -2.63 18.39
N ARG A 51 -2.28 -2.34 19.54
CA ARG A 51 -3.63 -2.81 19.89
C ARG A 51 -4.65 -2.07 19.00
N ALA A 52 -5.27 -2.79 18.07
CA ALA A 52 -6.01 -2.21 16.94
C ALA A 52 -7.18 -1.29 17.33
N VAL A 53 -7.14 -0.03 16.89
CA VAL A 53 -8.31 0.87 16.86
C VAL A 53 -9.21 0.43 15.71
N LYS A 54 -10.46 0.07 16.02
CA LYS A 54 -11.46 -0.55 15.11
C LYS A 54 -11.51 0.03 13.69
N TYR A 55 -11.33 1.34 13.54
CA TYR A 55 -11.48 2.02 12.26
C TYR A 55 -10.18 2.18 11.49
N LEU A 56 -9.04 2.42 12.15
CA LEU A 56 -7.76 2.62 11.46
C LEU A 56 -7.37 1.36 10.69
N CYS A 57 -7.38 0.21 11.36
CA CYS A 57 -7.02 -1.06 10.72
C CYS A 57 -8.07 -1.53 9.70
N LYS A 58 -9.36 -1.22 9.89
CA LYS A 58 -10.41 -1.60 8.94
C LYS A 58 -10.11 -1.06 7.54
N TYR A 59 -9.72 0.20 7.42
CA TYR A 59 -9.45 0.81 6.11
C TYR A 59 -8.04 0.56 5.58
N VAL A 60 -7.08 0.24 6.46
CA VAL A 60 -5.75 -0.24 6.05
C VAL A 60 -5.84 -1.61 5.38
N TYR A 61 -6.62 -2.54 5.95
CA TYR A 61 -6.69 -3.93 5.48
C TYR A 61 -7.87 -4.26 4.55
N LYS A 62 -8.89 -3.41 4.43
CA LYS A 62 -9.99 -3.60 3.46
C LYS A 62 -9.54 -3.43 2.01
N GLY A 63 -8.34 -2.90 1.78
CA GLY A 63 -7.81 -2.61 0.45
C GLY A 63 -8.52 -1.42 -0.20
N SER A 64 -7.93 -0.87 -1.26
CA SER A 64 -8.66 0.07 -2.11
C SER A 64 -9.63 -0.74 -2.97
N ASP A 65 -10.93 -0.47 -2.88
CA ASP A 65 -11.95 -1.01 -3.78
C ASP A 65 -11.50 -0.72 -5.23
N ARG A 66 -11.01 -1.75 -5.92
CA ARG A 66 -10.50 -1.73 -7.30
C ARG A 66 -11.34 -2.69 -8.13
N ALA A 67 -11.68 -2.28 -9.34
CA ALA A 67 -12.40 -3.08 -10.31
C ALA A 67 -11.61 -3.05 -11.61
N SER A 68 -11.43 -4.20 -12.25
CA SER A 68 -10.88 -4.26 -13.61
C SER A 68 -12.04 -4.36 -14.58
N LEU A 69 -12.11 -3.44 -15.54
CA LEU A 69 -13.18 -3.36 -16.53
C LEU A 69 -12.65 -3.82 -17.88
N GLN A 70 -13.29 -4.80 -18.50
CA GLN A 70 -12.95 -5.24 -19.85
C GLN A 70 -13.75 -4.42 -20.88
N LEU A 71 -13.07 -3.67 -21.73
CA LEU A 71 -13.69 -2.89 -22.80
C LEU A 71 -13.81 -3.76 -24.06
N GLN A 72 -15.04 -4.14 -24.43
CA GLN A 72 -15.29 -4.78 -25.73
C GLN A 72 -15.18 -3.76 -26.85
N ASN A 73 -14.07 -3.81 -27.60
CA ASN A 73 -13.86 -2.94 -28.74
C ASN A 73 -14.47 -3.59 -30.00
N GLN A 74 -15.72 -3.26 -30.33
CA GLN A 74 -16.42 -3.80 -31.50
C GLN A 74 -15.93 -3.21 -32.85
N ALA A 75 -15.01 -2.24 -32.83
CA ALA A 75 -14.69 -1.44 -34.01
C ALA A 75 -13.58 -1.99 -34.92
N ARG A 76 -12.75 -2.96 -34.47
CA ARG A 76 -11.68 -3.55 -35.32
C ARG A 76 -11.45 -5.04 -35.00
N PRO A 77 -11.99 -5.97 -35.80
CA PRO A 77 -11.94 -7.41 -35.50
C PRO A 77 -10.53 -8.04 -35.54
N ASN A 78 -9.49 -7.33 -35.99
CA ASN A 78 -8.17 -7.94 -36.23
C ASN A 78 -6.98 -7.22 -35.56
N ARG A 79 -7.22 -6.36 -34.57
CA ARG A 79 -6.14 -5.70 -33.80
C ARG A 79 -6.52 -5.64 -32.31
N TYR A 80 -6.29 -6.73 -31.60
CA TYR A 80 -6.47 -6.84 -30.16
C TYR A 80 -5.33 -6.10 -29.45
N ASP A 81 -5.66 -5.08 -28.69
CA ASP A 81 -4.72 -4.32 -27.85
C ASP A 81 -5.05 -4.64 -26.39
N GLU A 82 -4.36 -5.62 -25.81
CA GLU A 82 -4.63 -6.15 -24.46
C GLU A 82 -4.60 -5.07 -23.37
N ILE A 83 -3.76 -4.04 -23.57
CA ILE A 83 -3.59 -2.91 -22.67
C ILE A 83 -4.81 -1.98 -22.73
N ARG A 84 -5.37 -1.75 -23.93
CA ARG A 84 -6.63 -1.00 -24.08
C ARG A 84 -7.87 -1.80 -23.70
N ALA A 85 -7.76 -3.13 -23.67
CA ALA A 85 -8.88 -4.00 -23.34
C ALA A 85 -9.21 -4.01 -21.85
N HIS A 86 -8.31 -3.55 -20.97
CA HIS A 86 -8.50 -3.57 -19.52
C HIS A 86 -8.30 -2.18 -18.91
N LEU A 87 -9.34 -1.65 -18.27
CA LEU A 87 -9.26 -0.43 -17.48
C LEU A 87 -9.31 -0.77 -16.00
N ASP A 88 -8.21 -0.53 -15.29
CA ASP A 88 -8.19 -0.59 -13.83
C ASP A 88 -8.88 0.65 -13.24
N ALA A 89 -10.08 0.44 -12.73
CA ALA A 89 -10.86 1.44 -12.01
C ALA A 89 -10.65 1.32 -10.51
N ARG A 90 -10.69 2.46 -9.82
CA ARG A 90 -10.72 2.55 -8.36
C ARG A 90 -12.01 3.24 -7.94
N TYR A 91 -12.73 2.65 -7.00
CA TYR A 91 -13.86 3.31 -6.37
C TYR A 91 -13.40 4.55 -5.58
N VAL A 92 -14.07 5.67 -5.84
CA VAL A 92 -13.91 6.93 -5.11
C VAL A 92 -15.25 7.25 -4.49
N CYS A 93 -15.29 7.45 -3.17
CA CYS A 93 -16.55 7.78 -2.48
C CYS A 93 -17.12 9.13 -2.96
N PRO A 94 -18.45 9.33 -2.97
CA PRO A 94 -19.08 10.54 -3.54
C PRO A 94 -18.51 11.86 -3.01
N PRO A 95 -18.25 12.06 -1.70
CA PRO A 95 -17.66 13.31 -1.20
C PRO A 95 -16.25 13.58 -1.74
N LYS A 96 -15.46 12.53 -1.95
CA LYS A 96 -14.12 12.63 -2.54
C LYS A 96 -14.21 12.88 -4.05
N ALA A 97 -15.16 12.25 -4.75
CA ALA A 97 -15.40 12.49 -6.17
C ALA A 97 -15.79 13.96 -6.43
N LEU A 98 -16.70 14.52 -5.62
CA LEU A 98 -17.05 15.94 -5.70
C LEU A 98 -15.83 16.84 -5.44
N HIS A 99 -14.97 16.49 -4.49
CA HIS A 99 -13.69 17.19 -4.28
C HIS A 99 -12.81 17.21 -5.54
N HIS A 100 -12.72 16.10 -6.27
CA HIS A 100 -11.99 16.04 -7.52
C HIS A 100 -12.68 16.83 -8.65
N ILE A 101 -14.01 16.70 -8.81
CA ILE A 101 -14.80 17.38 -9.85
C ILE A 101 -14.71 18.90 -9.70
N PHE A 102 -14.91 19.40 -8.47
CA PHE A 102 -14.85 20.83 -8.17
C PHE A 102 -13.43 21.34 -7.92
N LYS A 103 -12.40 20.50 -8.12
CA LYS A 103 -10.98 20.84 -7.95
C LYS A 103 -10.66 21.49 -6.59
N TYR A 104 -11.37 21.10 -5.54
CA TYR A 104 -11.04 21.56 -4.19
C TYR A 104 -9.64 21.07 -3.80
N ARG A 105 -8.90 21.92 -3.07
CA ARG A 105 -7.54 21.62 -2.60
C ARG A 105 -7.59 20.42 -1.66
N SER A 106 -7.33 19.24 -2.21
CA SER A 106 -7.15 18.02 -1.42
C SER A 106 -5.81 18.10 -0.69
N GLN A 107 -5.75 17.55 0.52
CA GLN A 107 -4.59 17.59 1.45
C GLN A 107 -3.25 17.82 0.76
N PHE A 108 -2.59 18.91 1.14
CA PHE A 108 -1.24 19.23 0.69
C PHE A 108 -0.29 18.18 1.26
N LYS A 109 0.44 17.48 0.39
CA LYS A 109 1.66 16.80 0.83
C LYS A 109 2.76 17.84 0.78
N SER A 110 3.34 18.18 1.92
CA SER A 110 4.53 19.03 1.99
C SER A 110 5.66 18.42 1.17
N ASP A 111 5.80 17.10 1.26
CA ASP A 111 6.96 16.39 0.75
C ASP A 111 6.58 15.34 -0.30
N VAL A 112 7.39 15.26 -1.35
CA VAL A 112 7.27 14.20 -2.35
C VAL A 112 7.90 12.93 -1.79
N VAL A 113 7.07 11.93 -1.55
CA VAL A 113 7.54 10.62 -1.06
C VAL A 113 7.89 9.74 -2.26
N TYR A 114 9.17 9.46 -2.45
CA TYR A 114 9.66 8.47 -3.41
C TYR A 114 9.82 7.11 -2.75
N ARG A 115 9.33 6.04 -3.40
CA ARG A 115 9.60 4.66 -2.99
C ARG A 115 10.81 4.16 -3.75
N LEU A 116 11.95 4.08 -3.08
CA LEU A 116 13.17 3.48 -3.63
C LEU A 116 13.04 1.95 -3.62
N GLN A 117 13.63 1.29 -4.62
CA GLN A 117 13.70 -0.17 -4.66
C GLN A 117 14.74 -0.64 -3.64
N VAL A 118 14.34 -1.54 -2.75
CA VAL A 118 15.21 -2.18 -1.77
C VAL A 118 15.30 -3.65 -2.13
N HIS A 119 16.52 -4.15 -2.27
CA HIS A 119 16.83 -5.55 -2.54
C HIS A 119 17.62 -6.12 -1.37
N LEU A 120 17.53 -7.43 -1.17
CA LEU A 120 18.46 -8.13 -0.27
C LEU A 120 19.88 -8.13 -0.87
N PRO A 121 20.93 -8.36 -0.06
CA PRO A 121 22.29 -8.50 -0.56
C PRO A 121 22.34 -9.48 -1.75
N ASP A 122 22.99 -9.06 -2.84
CA ASP A 122 23.16 -9.83 -4.09
C ASP A 122 21.86 -10.22 -4.83
N MET A 123 20.71 -9.66 -4.46
CA MET A 123 19.41 -9.91 -5.10
C MET A 123 18.92 -8.76 -5.99
N GLN A 124 19.84 -7.94 -6.50
CA GLN A 124 19.50 -6.91 -7.49
C GLN A 124 19.25 -7.58 -8.85
N THR A 125 18.04 -7.43 -9.38
CA THR A 125 17.68 -8.03 -10.67
C THR A 125 18.32 -7.25 -11.82
N VAL A 126 19.06 -7.95 -12.68
CA VAL A 126 19.65 -7.40 -13.91
C VAL A 126 19.07 -8.14 -15.10
N THR A 127 18.53 -7.40 -16.08
CA THR A 127 17.99 -7.99 -17.30
C THR A 127 19.12 -8.16 -18.32
N LEU A 128 19.38 -9.40 -18.74
CA LEU A 128 20.33 -9.71 -19.80
C LEU A 128 19.58 -9.89 -21.11
N LEU A 129 19.89 -9.05 -22.10
CA LEU A 129 19.37 -9.20 -23.46
C LEU A 129 20.41 -9.95 -24.33
N PRO A 130 19.96 -10.76 -25.30
CA PRO A 130 20.88 -11.42 -26.24
C PRO A 130 21.80 -10.39 -26.92
N GLY A 131 23.12 -10.60 -26.86
CA GLY A 131 24.11 -9.66 -27.40
C GLY A 131 24.58 -8.56 -26.44
N GLN A 132 24.11 -8.53 -25.19
CA GLN A 132 24.57 -7.59 -24.15
C GLN A 132 25.23 -8.30 -22.96
N GLU A 133 26.32 -9.03 -23.21
CA GLU A 133 27.06 -9.78 -22.17
C GLU A 133 27.71 -8.87 -21.12
N GLY A 134 28.02 -7.61 -21.47
CA GLY A 134 28.58 -6.62 -20.54
C GLY A 134 27.55 -5.95 -19.61
N ALA A 135 26.29 -6.36 -19.61
CA ALA A 135 25.27 -5.78 -18.73
C ALA A 135 25.55 -6.01 -17.24
N LEU A 136 26.12 -7.16 -16.87
CA LEU A 136 26.45 -7.49 -15.47
C LEU A 136 27.54 -6.56 -14.90
N GLN A 137 28.63 -6.36 -15.65
CA GLN A 137 29.73 -5.47 -15.23
C GLN A 137 29.30 -4.00 -15.19
N ARG A 138 28.43 -3.58 -16.11
CA ARG A 138 27.90 -2.21 -16.10
C ARG A 138 27.03 -1.94 -14.88
N GLU A 139 26.16 -2.88 -14.51
CA GLU A 139 25.32 -2.69 -13.31
C GLU A 139 26.04 -2.97 -12.00
N GLY A 140 27.10 -3.79 -11.99
CA GLY A 140 27.98 -3.91 -10.82
C GLY A 140 28.74 -2.62 -10.51
N ASN A 141 29.05 -1.81 -11.53
CA ASN A 141 29.75 -0.54 -11.36
C ASN A 141 28.82 0.66 -11.16
N ARG A 142 27.51 0.49 -11.34
CA ARG A 142 26.55 1.61 -11.29
C ARG A 142 25.88 1.68 -9.92
N ASN A 143 25.86 2.87 -9.35
CA ASN A 143 25.08 3.12 -8.15
C ASN A 143 23.58 2.98 -8.46
N SER A 144 22.88 2.16 -7.68
CA SER A 144 21.42 2.20 -7.61
C SER A 144 20.96 3.54 -7.04
N THR A 145 19.70 3.94 -7.29
CA THR A 145 19.15 5.19 -6.74
C THR A 145 19.25 5.23 -5.22
N LEU A 146 19.12 4.08 -4.54
CA LEU A 146 19.25 3.98 -3.08
C LEU A 146 20.69 4.15 -2.60
N THR A 147 21.67 3.51 -3.26
CA THR A 147 23.08 3.62 -2.88
C THR A 147 23.65 5.01 -3.17
N ALA A 148 23.28 5.61 -4.31
CA ALA A 148 23.60 6.99 -4.62
C ALA A 148 23.01 7.96 -3.58
N TRP A 149 21.78 7.71 -3.11
CA TRP A 149 21.15 8.50 -2.06
C TRP A 149 21.89 8.38 -0.72
N PHE A 150 22.32 7.18 -0.32
CA PHE A 150 23.14 7.02 0.88
C PHE A 150 24.46 7.77 0.80
N GLN A 151 25.13 7.72 -0.36
CA GLN A 151 26.39 8.43 -0.57
C GLN A 151 26.19 9.95 -0.48
N LEU A 152 25.16 10.48 -1.13
CA LEU A 152 24.84 11.91 -1.08
C LEU A 152 24.52 12.41 0.33
N ASN A 153 23.84 11.59 1.14
CA ASN A 153 23.57 11.93 2.54
C ASN A 153 24.84 11.91 3.39
N ALA A 154 25.74 10.95 3.16
CA ALA A 154 27.02 10.90 3.86
C ALA A 154 27.87 12.15 3.55
N ASP A 155 27.88 12.58 2.29
CA ASP A 155 28.56 13.81 1.87
C ASP A 155 27.93 15.06 2.50
N TYR A 156 26.59 15.09 2.62
CA TYR A 156 25.88 16.21 3.24
C TYR A 156 26.15 16.33 4.76
N GLU A 157 26.22 15.21 5.48
CA GLU A 157 26.61 15.18 6.91
C GLU A 157 28.03 15.73 7.12
N LEU A 158 28.97 15.40 6.21
CA LEU A 158 30.33 15.93 6.25
C LEU A 158 30.34 17.46 6.07
N MET A 159 29.59 17.99 5.10
CA MET A 159 29.48 19.44 4.86
C MET A 159 28.87 20.22 6.03
N LEU A 160 28.02 19.59 6.84
CA LEU A 160 27.44 20.19 8.04
C LEU A 160 28.40 20.13 9.25
N SER A 161 29.31 19.15 9.27
CA SER A 161 30.31 19.01 10.34
C SER A 161 31.52 19.94 10.20
N GLU A 162 31.74 20.48 9.00
CA GLU A 162 32.84 21.40 8.67
C GLU A 162 32.46 22.90 8.78
N ASN A 163 31.20 23.22 9.13
CA ASN A 163 30.72 24.58 9.44
C ASN A 163 30.43 24.73 10.94
#